data_AF-A0A945UDS5-F1
#
_entry.id   AF-A0A945UDS5-F1
#
_cell.length_a   1.000
_cell.length_b   1.000
_cell.length_c   1.000
_cell.angle_alpha   90.00
_cell.angle_beta   90.00
_cell.angle_gamma   90.00
#
_symmetry.space_group_name_H-M   'P 1'
#
loop_
_entity.id
_entity.type
_entity.pdbx_description
1 polymer ?
#
loop_
_entity_poly.entity_id
_entity_poly.type
_entity_poly.pdbx_seq_one_letter_code
_entity_poly.pdbx_strand_id
1 'polypeptide(L)'
;MSNTEVIEPAFQSQRFSCPVCGELHDQVWLNLYAEQVSNPAGVPLRIEGAGLEMLKKNSQFPPEVLEQKVAYWNKVNNGEVFLDRWASVTTDLFVAGMELSVCRGCMAVQIWVGGQMVSR
;
A
#
# COMPACT_ATOMS: atom_id res chain seq x y z
N MET A 1 -11.90 -7.34 -33.57
CA MET A 1 -11.46 -6.86 -32.24
C MET A 1 -11.64 -8.03 -31.29
N SER A 2 -10.54 -8.59 -30.78
CA SER A 2 -10.62 -9.72 -29.85
C SER A 2 -11.20 -9.22 -28.54
N ASN A 3 -12.29 -9.82 -28.06
CA ASN A 3 -12.74 -9.62 -26.68
C ASN A 3 -11.67 -10.23 -25.78
N THR A 4 -10.80 -9.40 -25.21
CA THR A 4 -9.90 -9.85 -24.15
C THR A 4 -10.77 -10.14 -22.93
N GLU A 5 -10.88 -11.41 -22.56
CA GLU A 5 -11.57 -11.83 -21.35
C GLU A 5 -10.94 -11.15 -20.13
N VAL A 6 -11.75 -10.43 -19.36
CA VAL A 6 -11.33 -9.82 -18.10
C VAL A 6 -11.39 -10.89 -17.03
N ILE A 7 -10.23 -11.24 -16.48
CA ILE A 7 -10.11 -12.20 -15.39
C ILE A 7 -10.08 -11.42 -14.09
N GLU A 8 -11.17 -11.45 -13.33
CA GLU A 8 -11.24 -10.75 -12.04
C GLU A 8 -10.20 -11.32 -11.05
N PRO A 9 -9.65 -10.47 -10.15
CA PRO A 9 -8.84 -10.97 -9.05
C PRO A 9 -9.65 -11.95 -8.19
N ALA A 10 -9.04 -13.10 -7.88
CA ALA A 10 -9.66 -14.12 -7.04
C ALA A 10 -8.63 -14.73 -6.08
N PHE A 11 -9.06 -15.07 -4.86
CA PHE A 11 -8.17 -15.61 -3.83
C PHE A 11 -7.53 -16.95 -4.19
N GLN A 12 -8.23 -17.76 -5.00
CA GLN A 12 -7.78 -19.08 -5.42
C GLN A 12 -7.14 -19.07 -6.83
N SER A 13 -6.87 -17.89 -7.40
CA SER A 13 -6.24 -17.74 -8.72
C SER A 13 -4.88 -17.07 -8.59
N GLN A 14 -3.96 -17.42 -9.49
CA GLN A 14 -2.68 -16.73 -9.59
C GLN A 14 -2.70 -15.61 -10.64
N ARG A 15 -3.55 -15.72 -11.67
CA ARG A 15 -3.63 -14.77 -12.80
C ARG A 15 -4.89 -13.91 -12.73
N PHE A 16 -4.76 -12.66 -13.14
CA PHE A 16 -5.85 -11.69 -13.18
C PHE A 16 -5.55 -10.50 -14.11
N SER A 17 -6.60 -9.84 -14.58
CA SER A 17 -6.54 -8.57 -15.28
C SER A 17 -6.42 -7.44 -14.26
N CYS A 18 -5.27 -6.76 -14.25
CA CYS A 18 -5.02 -5.71 -13.26
C CYS A 18 -5.88 -4.46 -13.54
N PRO A 19 -6.70 -3.99 -12.58
CA PRO A 19 -7.57 -2.83 -12.81
C PRO A 19 -6.79 -1.51 -12.90
N VAL A 20 -5.52 -1.49 -12.43
CA VAL A 20 -4.69 -0.28 -12.41
C VAL A 20 -3.89 -0.13 -13.71
N CYS A 21 -3.22 -1.18 -14.19
CA CYS A 21 -2.43 -1.10 -15.42
C CYS A 21 -3.15 -1.66 -16.66
N GLY A 22 -4.29 -2.33 -16.51
CA GLY A 22 -5.09 -2.90 -17.60
C GLY A 22 -4.57 -4.21 -18.18
N GLU A 23 -3.40 -4.68 -17.73
CA GLU A 23 -2.71 -5.84 -18.29
C GLU A 23 -2.98 -7.13 -17.50
N LEU A 24 -2.84 -8.28 -18.18
CA LEU A 24 -2.92 -9.60 -17.55
C LEU A 24 -1.60 -9.92 -16.83
N HIS A 25 -1.66 -10.08 -15.51
CA HIS A 25 -0.48 -10.37 -14.70
C HIS A 25 -0.75 -11.47 -13.66
N ASP A 26 0.35 -11.95 -13.08
CA ASP A 26 0.28 -12.78 -11.89
C ASP A 26 0.17 -11.88 -10.64
N GLN A 27 -0.56 -12.35 -9.63
CA GLN A 27 -0.63 -11.71 -8.31
C GLN A 27 0.37 -12.34 -7.34
N VAL A 28 1.16 -11.54 -6.65
CA VAL A 28 2.08 -12.02 -5.61
C VAL A 28 1.40 -11.84 -4.26
N TRP A 29 1.27 -12.94 -3.51
CA TRP A 29 0.66 -12.95 -2.18
C TRP A 29 1.66 -12.57 -1.10
N LEU A 30 1.23 -11.72 -0.17
CA LEU A 30 2.03 -11.23 0.94
C LEU A 30 1.26 -11.44 2.25
N ASN A 31 1.95 -12.01 3.23
CA ASN A 31 1.51 -12.06 4.61
C ASN A 31 1.53 -10.67 5.23
N LEU A 32 0.53 -10.36 6.04
CA LEU A 32 0.48 -9.13 6.81
C LEU A 32 0.92 -9.38 8.25
N TYR A 33 1.74 -8.47 8.77
CA TYR A 33 2.21 -8.48 10.14
C TYR A 33 1.82 -7.17 10.81
N ALA A 34 1.58 -7.21 12.12
CA ALA A 34 1.17 -6.06 12.89
C ALA A 34 2.25 -5.65 13.89
N GLU A 35 2.42 -4.35 14.05
CA GLU A 35 3.21 -3.76 15.13
C GLU A 35 2.33 -2.73 15.84
N GLN A 36 2.52 -2.59 17.16
CA GLN A 36 1.81 -1.57 17.91
C GLN A 36 2.21 -0.17 17.43
N VAL A 37 1.23 0.70 17.26
CA VAL A 37 1.47 2.12 16.98
C VAL A 37 2.21 2.76 18.16
N SER A 38 3.43 3.22 17.91
CA SER A 38 4.32 3.87 18.89
C SER A 38 4.24 5.40 18.84
N ASN A 39 3.05 5.95 18.59
CA ASN A 39 2.79 7.39 18.62
C ASN A 39 2.35 7.81 20.04
N PRO A 40 2.93 8.86 20.65
CA PRO A 40 2.46 9.38 21.94
C PRO A 40 0.95 9.71 22.01
N ALA A 41 0.33 10.05 20.88
CA ALA A 41 -1.11 10.30 20.80
C ALA A 41 -1.97 9.01 20.83
N GLY A 42 -1.36 7.83 20.79
CA GLY A 42 -2.06 6.53 20.80
C GLY A 42 -2.79 6.16 19.51
N VAL A 43 -2.63 6.95 18.44
CA VAL A 43 -3.29 6.77 17.14
C VAL A 43 -2.28 6.84 15.99
N PRO A 44 -2.57 6.29 14.80
CA PRO A 44 -1.66 6.38 13.65
C PRO A 44 -1.27 7.83 13.33
N LEU A 45 0.00 8.05 13.02
CA LEU A 45 0.50 9.37 12.64
C LEU A 45 -0.11 9.81 11.30
N ARG A 46 -0.54 11.06 11.23
CA ARG A 46 -0.94 11.77 10.01
C ARG A 46 -0.25 13.13 9.99
N ILE A 47 0.48 13.43 8.91
CA ILE A 47 1.07 14.74 8.66
C ILE A 47 0.32 15.37 7.50
N GLU A 48 -0.54 16.34 7.81
CA GLU A 48 -1.42 17.01 6.84
C GLU A 48 -1.54 18.51 7.15
N GLY A 49 -2.18 19.26 6.26
CA GLY A 49 -2.43 20.70 6.42
C GLY A 49 -1.15 21.48 6.78
N ALA A 50 -1.21 22.23 7.89
CA ALA A 50 -0.08 23.03 8.36
C ALA A 50 1.18 22.19 8.64
N GLY A 51 1.03 20.95 9.10
CA GLY A 51 2.16 20.05 9.35
C GLY A 51 2.90 19.67 8.06
N LEU A 52 2.15 19.42 6.98
CA LEU A 52 2.73 19.13 5.67
C LEU A 52 3.42 20.37 5.06
N GLU A 53 2.84 21.55 5.23
CA GLU A 53 3.46 22.82 4.82
C GLU A 53 4.74 23.14 5.60
N MET A 54 4.79 22.78 6.88
CA MET A 54 6.01 22.86 7.68
C MET A 54 7.07 21.86 7.20
N LEU A 55 6.66 20.62 6.89
CA LEU A 55 7.57 19.62 6.33
C LEU A 55 8.23 20.13 5.05
N LYS A 56 7.44 20.69 4.11
CA LYS A 56 7.94 21.28 2.85
C LYS A 56 8.95 22.43 3.02
N LYS A 57 9.05 23.02 4.21
CA LYS A 57 9.99 24.11 4.52
C LYS A 57 11.19 23.64 5.32
N ASN A 58 11.26 22.33 5.63
CA ASN A 58 12.34 21.79 6.44
C ASN A 58 13.64 21.71 5.64
N SER A 59 14.56 22.63 5.93
CA SER A 59 15.88 22.72 5.30
C SER A 59 16.87 21.64 5.72
N GLN A 60 16.53 20.78 6.68
CA GLN A 60 17.37 19.66 7.09
C GLN A 60 17.35 18.50 6.09
N PHE A 61 16.32 18.42 5.24
CA PHE A 61 16.23 17.40 4.19
C PHE A 61 16.69 17.97 2.84
N PRO A 62 17.46 17.20 2.05
CA PRO A 62 17.68 17.50 0.64
C PRO A 62 16.33 17.62 -0.11
N PRO A 63 16.23 18.46 -1.17
CA PRO A 63 14.98 18.66 -1.92
C PRO A 63 14.32 17.37 -2.42
N GLU A 64 15.11 16.42 -2.93
CA GLU A 64 14.61 15.12 -3.41
C GLU A 64 13.99 14.25 -2.30
N VAL A 65 14.60 14.25 -1.10
CA VAL A 65 14.08 13.53 0.08
C VAL A 65 12.80 14.18 0.56
N LEU A 66 12.75 15.51 0.51
CA LEU A 66 11.57 16.28 0.85
C LEU A 66 10.39 15.94 -0.08
N GLU A 67 10.63 15.92 -1.40
CA GLU A 67 9.63 15.53 -2.39
C GLU A 67 9.09 14.12 -2.13
N GLN A 68 9.98 13.16 -1.87
CA GLN A 68 9.58 11.78 -1.54
C GLN A 68 8.74 11.70 -0.26
N LYS A 69 9.11 12.43 0.80
CA LYS A 69 8.36 12.47 2.06
C LYS A 69 6.98 13.12 1.88
N VAL A 70 6.90 14.19 1.10
CA VAL A 70 5.63 14.85 0.80
C VAL A 70 4.73 13.92 -0.03
N ALA A 71 5.28 13.24 -1.04
CA ALA A 71 4.55 12.26 -1.83
C ALA A 71 4.03 11.10 -0.97
N TYR A 72 4.85 10.58 -0.05
CA TYR A 72 4.45 9.57 0.92
C TYR A 72 3.23 10.03 1.75
N TRP A 73 3.33 11.20 2.37
CA TRP A 73 2.23 11.69 3.22
C TRP A 73 0.97 12.00 2.43
N ASN A 74 1.08 12.49 1.19
CA ASN A 74 -0.07 12.66 0.32
C ASN A 74 -0.80 11.33 0.07
N LYS A 75 -0.06 10.27 -0.27
CA LYS A 75 -0.67 8.92 -0.44
C LYS A 75 -1.37 8.46 0.83
N VAL A 76 -0.70 8.58 1.97
CA VAL A 76 -1.25 8.20 3.28
C VAL A 76 -2.53 8.98 3.62
N ASN A 77 -2.55 10.29 3.37
CA ASN A 77 -3.69 11.15 3.69
C ASN A 77 -4.86 10.96 2.70
N ASN A 78 -4.57 10.56 1.45
CA ASN A 78 -5.57 10.19 0.46
C ASN A 78 -6.19 8.80 0.71
N GLY A 79 -5.69 8.05 1.69
CA GLY A 79 -6.15 6.69 1.97
C GLY A 79 -5.65 5.64 0.98
N GLU A 80 -4.61 5.94 0.21
CA GLU A 80 -3.99 4.98 -0.70
C GLU A 80 -3.29 3.85 0.08
N VAL A 81 -3.36 2.64 -0.47
CA VAL A 81 -2.68 1.46 0.07
C VAL A 81 -1.53 1.10 -0.85
N PHE A 82 -0.31 1.13 -0.33
CA PHE A 82 0.90 0.97 -1.12
C PHE A 82 2.00 0.29 -0.30
N LEU A 83 2.95 -0.33 -1.00
CA LEU A 83 4.16 -0.88 -0.38
C LEU A 83 5.23 0.21 -0.34
N ASP A 84 5.86 0.37 0.82
CA ASP A 84 7.03 1.23 0.98
C ASP A 84 8.10 0.52 1.82
N ARG A 85 9.36 0.91 1.64
CA ARG A 85 10.52 0.36 2.35
C ARG A 85 11.14 1.47 3.19
N TRP A 86 10.61 1.66 4.39
CA TRP A 86 11.17 2.62 5.33
C TRP A 86 12.13 1.98 6.32
N ALA A 87 11.72 0.88 6.94
CA ALA A 87 12.50 0.16 7.92
C ALA A 87 12.12 -1.32 7.94
N SER A 88 13.06 -2.17 8.32
CA SER A 88 12.74 -3.55 8.67
C SER A 88 11.93 -3.55 9.97
N VAL A 89 10.80 -4.24 9.97
CA VAL A 89 9.99 -4.47 11.16
C VAL A 89 10.21 -5.90 11.62
N THR A 90 10.44 -6.09 12.93
CA THR A 90 10.44 -7.41 13.57
C THR A 90 9.26 -7.47 14.51
N THR A 91 8.35 -8.41 14.27
CA THR A 91 7.15 -8.60 15.09
C THR A 91 6.77 -10.08 15.11
N ASP A 92 6.27 -10.54 16.26
CA ASP A 92 5.73 -11.89 16.44
C ASP A 92 4.23 -11.97 16.08
N LEU A 93 3.60 -10.83 15.76
CA LEU A 93 2.18 -10.75 15.43
C LEU A 93 1.96 -10.90 13.93
N PHE A 94 1.45 -12.05 13.54
CA PHE A 94 0.87 -12.30 12.22
C PHE A 94 -0.63 -11.97 12.21
N VAL A 95 -1.11 -11.31 11.17
CA VAL A 95 -2.54 -11.00 11.01
C VAL A 95 -3.23 -12.14 10.25
N ALA A 96 -3.85 -13.05 10.99
CA ALA A 96 -4.62 -14.15 10.39
C ALA A 96 -5.93 -13.67 9.76
N GLY A 97 -6.25 -14.16 8.56
CA GLY A 97 -7.47 -13.84 7.82
C GLY A 97 -7.46 -12.49 7.11
N MET A 98 -6.28 -11.86 6.99
CA MET A 98 -6.05 -10.69 6.15
C MET A 98 -4.76 -10.88 5.36
N GLU A 99 -4.85 -10.69 4.05
CA GLU A 99 -3.74 -10.91 3.12
C GLU A 99 -3.66 -9.74 2.15
N LEU A 100 -2.47 -9.48 1.63
CA LEU A 100 -2.29 -8.60 0.49
C LEU A 100 -1.96 -9.43 -0.74
N SER A 101 -2.49 -9.04 -1.88
CA SER A 101 -1.95 -9.46 -3.17
C SER A 101 -1.48 -8.23 -3.94
N VAL A 102 -0.43 -8.39 -4.76
CA VAL A 102 0.07 -7.30 -5.61
C VAL A 102 0.20 -7.72 -7.06
N CYS A 103 -0.11 -6.80 -7.97
CA CYS A 103 0.18 -6.98 -9.39
C CYS A 103 1.68 -7.09 -9.62
N ARG A 104 2.16 -8.18 -10.23
CA ARG A 104 3.60 -8.33 -10.53
C ARG A 104 4.14 -7.28 -11.52
N GLY A 105 3.27 -6.70 -12.35
CA GLY A 105 3.64 -5.70 -13.35
C GLY A 105 3.78 -4.28 -12.78
N CYS A 106 2.77 -3.81 -12.04
CA CYS A 106 2.70 -2.42 -11.57
C CYS A 106 2.74 -2.26 -10.05
N MET A 107 2.79 -3.36 -9.29
CA MET A 107 2.80 -3.37 -7.81
C MET A 107 1.55 -2.78 -7.13
N ALA A 108 0.46 -2.57 -7.86
CA ALA A 108 -0.84 -2.20 -7.28
C ALA A 108 -1.28 -3.23 -6.23
N VAL A 109 -1.72 -2.75 -5.06
CA VAL A 109 -2.02 -3.56 -3.88
C VAL A 109 -3.52 -3.80 -3.77
N GLN A 110 -3.89 -5.06 -3.54
CA GLN A 110 -5.25 -5.47 -3.21
C GLN A 110 -5.29 -5.99 -1.77
N ILE A 111 -6.37 -5.67 -1.07
CA ILE A 111 -6.58 -6.09 0.32
C ILE A 111 -7.65 -7.18 0.35
N TRP A 112 -7.34 -8.27 1.04
CA TRP A 112 -8.21 -9.43 1.22
C TRP A 112 -8.53 -9.61 2.70
N VAL A 113 -9.79 -9.91 3.01
CA VAL A 113 -10.27 -10.26 4.36
C VAL A 113 -11.13 -11.51 4.25
N GLY A 114 -10.75 -12.58 4.96
CA GLY A 114 -11.45 -13.87 4.90
C GLY A 114 -11.54 -14.44 3.48
N GLY A 115 -10.53 -14.18 2.64
CA GLY A 115 -10.51 -14.60 1.23
C GLY A 115 -11.38 -13.76 0.28
N GLN A 116 -11.97 -12.65 0.75
CA GLN A 116 -12.73 -11.71 -0.08
C GLN A 116 -11.94 -10.41 -0.27
N MET A 117 -11.89 -9.90 -1.49
CA MET A 117 -11.24 -8.62 -1.77
C MET A 117 -12.12 -7.46 -1.30
N VAL A 118 -11.57 -6.58 -0.48
CA VAL A 118 -12.28 -5.42 0.09
C VAL A 118 -11.77 -4.08 -0.44
N SER A 119 -10.57 -4.07 -1.04
CA SER A 119 -10.00 -2.89 -1.71
C SER A 119 -9.17 -3.33 -2.91
N ARG A 120 -9.24 -2.54 -3.99
CA ARG A 120 -8.44 -2.65 -5.21
C ARG A 120 -7.46 -1.49 -5.32
#